data_AF-A0A918KUT7-F1
#
_entry.id   AF-A0A918KUT7-F1
#
_cell.length_a   1.000
_cell.length_b   1.000
_cell.length_c   1.000
_cell.angle_alpha   90.00
_cell.angle_beta   90.00
_cell.angle_gamma   90.00
#
_symmetry.space_group_name_H-M   'P 1'
#
loop_
_entity.id
_entity.type
_entity.pdbx_description
1 polymer ?
#
loop_
_entity_poly.entity_id
_entity_poly.type
_entity_poly.pdbx_seq_one_letter_code
_entity_poly.pdbx_strand_id
1 'polypeptide(L)'
;MIKVLVLLLTISLALVSGARYLFISEKIAIGKEQLSAGQKDLEKGQSALEEGQTKLDAGKKDLSDGKKEYEQARSNVFLVFMDELLQSGKGFEEGREEIAEGDKTVAEGERAVDAGERKVQAGALEMKEGRELLSLAHRVRAACAMSAISFTVLSIILGFYWRRSVIGMFRKSDV
;
A
#
# COMPACT_ATOMS: atom_id res chain seq x y z
N MET A 1 -14.16 -53.17 -7.33
CA MET A 1 -14.17 -51.91 -8.09
C MET A 1 -14.35 -50.67 -7.23
N ILE A 2 -15.40 -50.55 -6.41
CA ILE A 2 -15.70 -49.34 -5.60
C ILE A 2 -14.51 -48.86 -4.75
N LYS A 3 -13.78 -49.79 -4.11
CA LYS A 3 -12.60 -49.50 -3.26
C LYS A 3 -11.47 -48.78 -4.02
N VAL A 4 -11.13 -49.25 -5.22
CA VAL A 4 -10.07 -48.65 -6.05
C VAL A 4 -10.45 -47.25 -6.51
N LEU A 5 -11.72 -47.04 -6.86
CA LEU A 5 -12.24 -45.74 -7.28
C LEU A 5 -12.14 -44.69 -6.16
N VAL A 6 -12.45 -45.08 -4.91
CA VAL A 6 -12.36 -44.21 -3.74
C VAL A 6 -10.91 -43.83 -3.42
N LEU A 7 -9.96 -44.77 -3.52
CA LEU A 7 -8.54 -44.46 -3.34
C LEU A 7 -8.02 -43.48 -4.40
N LEU A 8 -8.34 -43.71 -5.67
CA LEU A 8 -7.96 -42.81 -6.76
C LEU A 8 -8.52 -41.40 -6.54
N LEU A 9 -9.79 -41.28 -6.12
CA LEU A 9 -10.42 -40.00 -5.84
C LEU A 9 -9.73 -39.22 -4.71
N THR A 10 -9.36 -39.89 -3.61
CA THR A 10 -8.62 -39.22 -2.50
C THR A 10 -7.22 -38.76 -2.90
N ILE A 11 -6.53 -39.53 -3.74
CA ILE A 11 -5.21 -39.16 -4.27
C ILE A 11 -5.33 -37.95 -5.20
N SER A 12 -6.33 -37.93 -6.09
CA SER A 12 -6.62 -36.77 -6.93
C SER A 12 -6.92 -35.52 -6.11
N LEU A 13 -7.70 -35.65 -5.04
CA LEU A 13 -8.02 -34.53 -4.13
C LEU A 13 -6.78 -34.02 -3.39
N ALA A 14 -5.89 -34.91 -2.96
CA ALA A 14 -4.62 -34.55 -2.34
C ALA A 14 -3.69 -33.81 -3.32
N LEU A 15 -3.61 -34.26 -4.57
CA LEU A 15 -2.84 -33.59 -5.62
C LEU A 15 -3.36 -32.18 -5.92
N VAL A 16 -4.68 -32.02 -6.05
CA VAL A 16 -5.32 -30.70 -6.24
C VAL A 16 -5.04 -29.78 -5.03
N SER A 17 -5.09 -30.32 -3.81
CA SER A 17 -4.77 -29.57 -2.58
C SER A 17 -3.30 -29.12 -2.54
N GLY A 18 -2.37 -29.99 -2.96
CA GLY A 18 -0.94 -29.69 -3.04
C GLY A 18 -0.62 -28.62 -4.09
N ALA A 19 -1.20 -28.73 -5.29
CA ALA A 19 -1.04 -27.72 -6.35
C ALA A 19 -1.58 -26.35 -5.90
N ARG A 20 -2.75 -26.32 -5.25
CA ARG A 20 -3.32 -25.09 -4.66
C ARG A 20 -2.43 -24.50 -3.57
N TYR A 21 -1.82 -25.33 -2.73
CA TYR A 21 -0.89 -24.88 -1.69
C TYR A 21 0.34 -24.18 -2.29
N LEU A 22 0.94 -24.74 -3.34
CA LEU A 22 2.10 -24.15 -4.02
C LEU A 22 1.75 -22.80 -4.65
N PHE A 23 0.63 -22.75 -5.38
CA PHE A 23 0.15 -21.51 -6.01
C PHE A 23 -0.08 -20.39 -4.99
N ILE A 24 -0.74 -20.69 -3.86
CA ILE A 24 -0.99 -19.70 -2.81
C ILE A 24 0.33 -19.28 -2.14
N SER A 25 1.28 -20.20 -1.97
CA SER A 25 2.58 -19.89 -1.37
C SER A 25 3.37 -18.89 -2.23
N GLU A 26 3.35 -19.06 -3.54
CA GLU A 26 3.96 -18.11 -4.49
C GLU A 26 3.28 -16.74 -4.43
N LYS A 27 1.93 -16.71 -4.45
CA LYS A 27 1.17 -15.45 -4.33
C LYS A 27 1.45 -14.71 -3.01
N ILE A 28 1.61 -15.43 -1.91
CA ILE A 28 2.01 -14.83 -0.62
C ILE A 28 3.41 -14.23 -0.68
N ALA A 29 4.36 -14.90 -1.33
CA ALA A 29 5.72 -14.38 -1.48
C ALA A 29 5.73 -13.08 -2.29
N ILE A 30 5.07 -13.07 -3.45
CA ILE A 30 4.92 -11.87 -4.30
C ILE A 30 4.20 -10.76 -3.53
N GLY A 31 3.10 -11.07 -2.82
CA GLY A 31 2.36 -10.09 -2.04
C GLY A 31 3.17 -9.45 -0.90
N LYS A 32 4.07 -10.21 -0.27
CA LYS A 32 5.00 -9.68 0.74
C LYS A 32 6.01 -8.72 0.14
N GLU A 33 6.57 -9.06 -1.02
CA GLU A 33 7.51 -8.20 -1.72
C GLU A 33 6.85 -6.90 -2.16
N GLN A 34 5.63 -6.98 -2.71
CA GLN A 34 4.83 -5.82 -3.08
C GLN A 34 4.49 -4.93 -1.88
N LEU A 35 4.09 -5.50 -0.74
CA LEU A 35 3.86 -4.72 0.49
C LEU A 35 5.13 -4.04 1.01
N SER A 36 6.28 -4.72 0.93
CA SER A 36 7.57 -4.15 1.33
C SER A 36 7.99 -3.00 0.41
N ALA A 37 7.83 -3.17 -0.91
CA ALA A 37 8.09 -2.12 -1.89
C ALA A 37 7.14 -0.93 -1.66
N GLY A 38 5.84 -1.19 -1.54
CA GLY A 38 4.84 -0.15 -1.28
C GLY A 38 5.05 0.59 0.04
N GLN A 39 5.54 -0.09 1.09
CA GLN A 39 5.91 0.58 2.33
C GLN A 39 7.09 1.54 2.13
N LYS A 40 8.14 1.14 1.39
CA LYS A 40 9.27 2.04 1.07
C LYS A 40 8.82 3.23 0.24
N ASP A 41 7.90 3.04 -0.69
CA ASP A 41 7.37 4.13 -1.51
C ASP A 41 6.49 5.08 -0.68
N LEU A 42 5.73 4.56 0.28
CA LEU A 42 4.98 5.36 1.24
C LEU A 42 5.91 6.20 2.13
N GLU A 43 6.99 5.60 2.64
CA GLU A 43 8.00 6.30 3.45
C GLU A 43 8.67 7.42 2.64
N LYS A 44 9.07 7.15 1.39
CA LYS A 44 9.60 8.20 0.49
C LYS A 44 8.59 9.30 0.22
N GLY A 45 7.32 8.93 0.01
CA GLY A 45 6.23 9.89 -0.20
C GLY A 45 6.01 10.80 1.02
N GLN A 46 6.11 10.23 2.23
CA GLN A 46 6.03 10.98 3.48
C GLN A 46 7.21 11.95 3.64
N SER A 47 8.45 11.50 3.41
CA SER A 47 9.62 12.39 3.46
C SER A 47 9.54 13.52 2.43
N ALA A 48 9.13 13.22 1.19
CA ALA A 48 8.96 14.24 0.16
C ALA A 48 7.86 15.26 0.52
N LEU A 49 6.79 14.82 1.18
CA LEU A 49 5.73 15.68 1.66
C LEU A 49 6.22 16.60 2.79
N GLU A 50 6.98 16.08 3.74
CA GLU A 50 7.58 16.86 4.84
C GLU A 50 8.57 17.91 4.32
N GLU A 51 9.42 17.54 3.35
CA GLU A 51 10.29 18.49 2.66
C GLU A 51 9.50 19.58 1.92
N GLY A 52 8.40 19.18 1.27
CA GLY A 52 7.49 20.11 0.59
C GLY A 52 6.83 21.10 1.55
N GLN A 53 6.36 20.62 2.70
CA GLN A 53 5.80 21.45 3.77
C GLN A 53 6.85 22.43 4.32
N THR A 54 8.07 21.96 4.58
CA THR A 54 9.16 22.81 5.07
C THR A 54 9.49 23.93 4.08
N LYS A 55 9.53 23.63 2.78
CA LYS A 55 9.76 24.62 1.72
C LYS A 55 8.61 25.61 1.60
N LEU A 56 7.37 25.14 1.72
CA LEU A 56 6.19 25.99 1.71
C LEU A 56 6.18 26.95 2.89
N ASP A 57 6.52 26.48 4.09
CA ASP A 57 6.58 27.31 5.29
C ASP A 57 7.70 28.36 5.21
N ALA A 58 8.86 27.99 4.66
CA ALA A 58 9.92 28.95 4.36
C ALA A 58 9.44 30.02 3.36
N GLY A 59 8.83 29.62 2.25
CA GLY A 59 8.28 30.56 1.25
C GLY A 59 7.19 31.47 1.82
N LYS A 60 6.33 30.96 2.70
CA LYS A 60 5.34 31.76 3.44
C LYS A 60 6.00 32.82 4.33
N LYS A 61 7.09 32.44 5.01
CA LYS A 61 7.84 33.37 5.86
C LYS A 61 8.49 34.47 5.03
N ASP A 62 9.15 34.10 3.93
CA ASP A 62 9.80 35.06 3.03
C ASP A 62 8.77 36.04 2.43
N LEU A 63 7.62 35.53 1.97
CA LEU A 63 6.52 36.36 1.48
C LEU A 63 5.96 37.29 2.56
N SER A 64 5.82 36.80 3.80
CA SER A 64 5.39 37.62 4.93
C SER A 64 6.37 38.73 5.26
N ASP A 65 7.67 38.45 5.20
CA ASP A 65 8.70 39.46 5.49
C ASP A 65 8.81 40.48 4.34
N GLY A 66 8.74 40.04 3.07
CA GLY A 66 8.64 40.93 1.91
C GLY A 66 7.39 41.82 1.93
N LYS A 67 6.23 41.31 2.38
CA LYS A 67 5.03 42.12 2.61
C LYS A 67 5.26 43.24 3.64
N LYS A 68 5.99 42.96 4.73
CA LYS A 68 6.31 43.99 5.73
C LYS A 68 7.24 45.05 5.17
N GLU A 69 8.26 44.65 4.40
CA GLU A 69 9.18 45.58 3.75
C GLU A 69 8.45 46.48 2.74
N TYR A 70 7.55 45.89 1.95
CA TYR A 70 6.69 46.64 1.03
C TYR A 70 5.82 47.68 1.77
N GLU A 71 5.16 47.29 2.87
CA GLU A 71 4.35 48.21 3.68
C GLU A 71 5.20 49.32 4.34
N GLN A 72 6.41 48.98 4.83
CA GLN A 72 7.35 49.98 5.36
C GLN A 72 7.78 50.97 4.28
N ALA A 73 8.14 50.50 3.09
CA ALA A 73 8.51 51.35 1.96
C ALA A 73 7.35 52.27 1.55
N ARG A 74 6.13 51.73 1.53
CA ARG A 74 4.91 52.47 1.18
C ARG A 74 4.52 53.51 2.24
N SER A 75 4.86 53.28 3.51
CA SER A 75 4.66 54.25 4.59
C SER A 75 5.66 55.42 4.55
N ASN A 76 6.79 55.25 3.85
CA ASN A 76 7.81 56.27 3.72
C ASN A 76 7.46 57.24 2.58
N VAL A 77 6.92 58.40 2.95
CA VAL A 77 6.49 59.47 2.03
C VAL A 77 7.59 59.88 1.04
N PHE A 78 8.86 59.87 1.46
CA PHE A 78 9.97 60.23 0.58
C PHE A 78 10.18 59.18 -0.53
N LEU A 79 10.11 57.89 -0.19
CA LEU A 79 10.24 56.80 -1.18
C LEU A 79 9.05 56.80 -2.15
N VAL A 80 7.83 56.98 -1.63
CA VAL A 80 6.63 57.09 -2.47
C VAL A 80 6.71 58.28 -3.42
N PHE A 81 7.12 59.45 -2.91
CA PHE A 81 7.29 60.64 -3.73
C PHE A 81 8.39 60.47 -4.80
N MET A 82 9.50 59.83 -4.45
CA MET A 82 10.57 59.51 -5.42
C MET A 82 10.08 58.54 -6.50
N ASP A 83 9.33 57.51 -6.13
CA ASP A 83 8.77 56.54 -7.09
C ASP A 83 7.77 57.20 -8.03
N GLU A 84 6.89 58.07 -7.52
CA GLU A 84 5.96 58.87 -8.33
C GLU A 84 6.71 59.80 -9.30
N LEU A 85 7.77 60.47 -8.83
CA LEU A 85 8.51 61.45 -9.63
C LEU A 85 9.42 60.81 -10.68
N LEU A 86 10.06 59.67 -10.36
CA LEU A 86 11.06 59.03 -11.22
C LEU A 86 10.49 57.87 -12.03
N GLN A 87 9.54 57.12 -11.47
CA GLN A 87 8.97 55.91 -12.07
C GLN A 87 7.45 56.01 -12.32
N SER A 88 6.82 57.14 -12.00
CA SER A 88 5.36 57.32 -12.10
C SER A 88 4.57 56.26 -11.34
N GLY A 89 5.05 55.85 -10.16
CA GLY A 89 4.34 54.91 -9.27
C GLY A 89 4.54 53.43 -9.61
N LYS A 90 5.28 53.11 -10.68
CA LYS A 90 5.40 51.74 -11.20
C LYS A 90 6.11 50.78 -10.26
N GLY A 91 7.10 51.24 -9.48
CA GLY A 91 7.83 50.37 -8.57
C GLY A 91 6.94 49.76 -7.49
N PHE A 92 6.01 50.56 -6.94
CA PHE A 92 5.03 50.05 -5.97
C PHE A 92 3.93 49.18 -6.60
N GLU A 93 3.57 49.41 -7.86
CA GLU A 93 2.67 48.52 -8.61
C GLU A 93 3.32 47.15 -8.86
N GLU A 94 4.57 47.12 -9.34
CA GLU A 94 5.34 45.90 -9.56
C GLU A 94 5.51 45.09 -8.27
N GLY A 95 5.89 45.74 -7.15
CA GLY A 95 6.00 45.04 -5.86
C GLY A 95 4.65 44.49 -5.35
N ARG A 96 3.53 45.16 -5.67
CA ARG A 96 2.19 44.65 -5.35
C ARG A 96 1.84 43.43 -6.20
N GLU A 97 2.19 43.44 -7.47
CA GLU A 97 2.00 42.29 -8.36
C GLU A 97 2.85 41.10 -7.91
N GLU A 98 4.11 41.31 -7.55
CA GLU A 98 5.01 40.27 -7.03
C GLU A 98 4.44 39.62 -5.76
N ILE A 99 3.93 40.42 -4.82
CA ILE A 99 3.25 39.92 -3.62
C ILE A 99 2.01 39.09 -3.98
N ALA A 100 1.21 39.54 -4.95
CA ALA A 100 0.02 38.83 -5.39
C ALA A 100 0.36 37.50 -6.09
N GLU A 101 1.46 37.44 -6.84
CA GLU A 101 2.00 36.21 -7.42
C GLU A 101 2.54 35.25 -6.34
N GLY A 102 3.24 35.79 -5.33
CA GLY A 102 3.69 35.04 -4.17
C GLY A 102 2.52 34.40 -3.42
N ASP A 103 1.43 35.14 -3.18
CA ASP A 103 0.23 34.62 -2.53
C ASP A 103 -0.43 33.48 -3.34
N LYS A 104 -0.49 33.62 -4.67
CA LYS A 104 -0.97 32.54 -5.55
C LYS A 104 -0.09 31.31 -5.45
N THR A 105 1.23 31.49 -5.48
CA THR A 105 2.22 30.41 -5.38
C THR A 105 2.10 29.67 -4.05
N VAL A 106 1.92 30.38 -2.94
CA VAL A 106 1.67 29.78 -1.62
C VAL A 106 0.37 28.98 -1.63
N ALA A 107 -0.72 29.53 -2.17
CA ALA A 107 -2.00 28.83 -2.25
C ALA A 107 -1.92 27.56 -3.12
N GLU A 108 -1.15 27.58 -4.20
CA GLU A 108 -0.87 26.40 -5.02
C GLU A 108 -0.03 25.37 -4.27
N GLY A 109 0.98 25.81 -3.52
CA GLY A 109 1.79 24.97 -2.66
C GLY A 109 0.97 24.28 -1.56
N GLU A 110 0.07 25.00 -0.90
CA GLU A 110 -0.87 24.43 0.09
C GLU A 110 -1.75 23.34 -0.53
N ARG A 111 -2.34 23.60 -1.70
CA ARG A 111 -3.13 22.58 -2.42
C ARG A 111 -2.30 21.36 -2.80
N ALA A 112 -1.02 21.55 -3.16
CA ALA A 112 -0.13 20.46 -3.50
C ALA A 112 0.20 19.60 -2.26
N VAL A 113 0.44 20.23 -1.10
CA VAL A 113 0.63 19.54 0.18
C VAL A 113 -0.62 18.75 0.57
N ASP A 114 -1.81 19.38 0.53
CA ASP A 114 -3.08 18.71 0.82
C ASP A 114 -3.31 17.49 -0.08
N ALA A 115 -3.02 17.63 -1.38
CA ALA A 115 -3.12 16.53 -2.33
C ALA A 115 -2.09 15.42 -2.03
N GLY A 116 -0.88 15.78 -1.61
CA GLY A 116 0.16 14.86 -1.17
C GLY A 116 -0.25 14.08 0.08
N GLU A 117 -0.79 14.76 1.09
CA GLU A 117 -1.31 14.14 2.32
C GLU A 117 -2.40 13.12 2.01
N ARG A 118 -3.37 13.48 1.14
CA ARG A 118 -4.44 12.55 0.73
C ARG A 118 -3.88 11.32 0.02
N LYS A 119 -2.86 11.47 -0.82
CA LYS A 119 -2.19 10.34 -1.49
C LYS A 119 -1.49 9.43 -0.49
N VAL A 120 -0.78 9.99 0.48
CA VAL A 120 -0.13 9.22 1.56
C VAL A 120 -1.19 8.47 2.38
N GLN A 121 -2.29 9.13 2.75
CA GLN A 121 -3.38 8.48 3.50
C GLN A 121 -4.02 7.34 2.70
N ALA A 122 -4.30 7.54 1.42
CA ALA A 122 -4.83 6.50 0.54
C ALA A 122 -3.86 5.30 0.43
N GLY A 123 -2.57 5.56 0.20
CA GLY A 123 -1.55 4.51 0.18
C GLY A 123 -1.44 3.76 1.51
N ALA A 124 -1.56 4.44 2.64
CA ALA A 124 -1.56 3.81 3.95
C ALA A 124 -2.77 2.88 4.16
N LEU A 125 -3.95 3.25 3.64
CA LEU A 125 -5.15 2.41 3.65
C LEU A 125 -4.97 1.17 2.78
N GLU A 126 -4.48 1.33 1.55
CA GLU A 126 -4.18 0.21 0.65
C GLU A 126 -3.18 -0.77 1.27
N MET A 127 -2.15 -0.26 1.96
CA MET A 127 -1.20 -1.11 2.70
C MET A 127 -1.86 -1.91 3.82
N LYS A 128 -2.85 -1.32 4.50
CA LYS A 128 -3.62 -2.02 5.54
C LYS A 128 -4.45 -3.15 4.94
N GLU A 129 -5.21 -2.86 3.89
CA GLU A 129 -6.02 -3.86 3.17
C GLU A 129 -5.15 -4.97 2.58
N GLY A 130 -4.01 -4.64 1.97
CA GLY A 130 -3.06 -5.60 1.45
C GLY A 130 -2.49 -6.52 2.53
N ARG A 131 -2.19 -6.00 3.73
CA ARG A 131 -1.78 -6.81 4.89
C ARG A 131 -2.89 -7.76 5.36
N GLU A 132 -4.14 -7.29 5.40
CA GLU A 132 -5.29 -8.12 5.76
C GLU A 132 -5.49 -9.26 4.74
N LEU A 133 -5.44 -8.96 3.43
CA LEU A 133 -5.51 -9.96 2.37
C LEU A 133 -4.37 -10.99 2.47
N LEU A 134 -3.16 -10.54 2.77
CA LEU A 134 -2.02 -11.44 2.98
C LEU A 134 -2.24 -12.35 4.19
N SER A 135 -2.83 -11.83 5.27
CA SER A 135 -3.17 -12.63 6.46
C SER A 135 -4.23 -13.70 6.15
N LEU A 136 -5.24 -13.37 5.33
CA LEU A 136 -6.25 -14.30 4.85
C LEU A 136 -5.62 -15.37 3.96
N ALA A 137 -4.75 -15.00 3.03
CA ALA A 137 -4.01 -15.93 2.19
C ALA A 137 -3.20 -16.92 3.03
N HIS A 138 -2.55 -16.45 4.10
CA HIS A 138 -1.86 -17.32 5.06
C HIS A 138 -2.79 -18.35 5.72
N ARG A 139 -4.01 -17.95 6.11
CA ARG A 139 -5.02 -18.86 6.68
C ARG A 139 -5.49 -19.90 5.66
N VAL A 140 -5.78 -19.47 4.42
CA VAL A 140 -6.18 -20.39 3.34
C VAL A 140 -5.08 -21.39 3.02
N ARG A 141 -3.81 -20.95 3.01
CA ARG A 141 -2.66 -21.83 2.85
C ARG A 141 -2.60 -22.89 3.96
N ALA A 142 -2.78 -22.48 5.21
CA ALA A 142 -2.80 -23.41 6.35
C ALA A 142 -3.97 -24.40 6.26
N ALA A 143 -5.16 -23.96 5.85
CA ALA A 143 -6.31 -24.83 5.64
C ALA A 143 -6.06 -25.87 4.52
N CYS A 144 -5.43 -25.46 3.41
CA CYS A 144 -5.06 -26.38 2.33
C CYS A 144 -4.01 -27.42 2.76
N ALA A 145 -3.08 -27.03 3.64
CA ALA A 145 -2.12 -27.96 4.22
C ALA A 145 -2.81 -28.97 5.15
N MET A 146 -3.72 -28.51 6.01
CA MET A 146 -4.51 -29.36 6.91
C MET A 146 -5.40 -30.35 6.14
N SER A 147 -6.03 -29.91 5.04
CA SER A 147 -6.83 -30.80 4.19
C SER A 147 -5.97 -31.85 3.50
N ALA A 148 -4.80 -31.47 2.98
CA ALA A 148 -3.88 -32.43 2.37
C ALA A 148 -3.44 -33.50 3.38
N ILE A 149 -3.09 -33.12 4.60
CA ILE A 149 -2.75 -34.07 5.69
C ILE A 149 -3.94 -34.97 6.05
N SER A 150 -5.15 -34.40 6.11
CA SER A 150 -6.35 -35.17 6.43
C SER A 150 -6.64 -36.23 5.34
N PHE A 151 -6.49 -35.89 4.06
CA PHE A 151 -6.66 -36.85 2.96
C PHE A 151 -5.57 -37.92 2.93
N THR A 152 -4.32 -37.59 3.23
CA THR A 152 -3.24 -38.59 3.28
C THR A 152 -3.45 -39.57 4.44
N VAL A 153 -3.81 -39.08 5.62
CA VAL A 153 -4.13 -39.93 6.79
C VAL A 153 -5.34 -40.84 6.48
N LEU A 154 -6.41 -40.29 5.90
CA LEU A 154 -7.59 -41.08 5.53
C LEU A 154 -7.27 -42.19 4.53
N SER A 155 -6.43 -41.88 3.53
CA SER A 155 -5.96 -42.86 2.53
C SER A 155 -5.19 -44.02 3.18
N ILE A 156 -4.29 -43.71 4.12
CA ILE A 156 -3.53 -44.72 4.88
C ILE A 156 -4.47 -45.61 5.69
N ILE A 157 -5.42 -45.02 6.44
CA ILE A 157 -6.38 -45.77 7.28
C ILE A 157 -7.26 -46.70 6.41
N LEU A 158 -7.82 -46.18 5.31
CA LEU A 158 -8.62 -46.98 4.38
C LEU A 158 -7.81 -48.14 3.77
N GLY A 159 -6.54 -47.89 3.43
CA GLY A 159 -5.61 -48.91 2.97
C GLY A 159 -5.42 -50.03 3.98
N PHE A 160 -5.18 -49.71 5.25
CA PHE A 160 -5.04 -50.70 6.33
C PHE A 160 -6.35 -51.46 6.60
N TYR A 161 -7.49 -50.76 6.65
CA TYR A 161 -8.79 -51.36 6.93
C TYR A 161 -9.22 -52.35 5.85
N TRP A 162 -9.05 -51.98 4.57
CA TRP A 162 -9.38 -52.89 3.46
C TRP A 162 -8.38 -54.04 3.32
N ARG A 163 -7.10 -53.85 3.65
CA ARG A 163 -6.12 -54.94 3.70
C ARG A 163 -6.50 -56.00 4.73
N ARG A 164 -6.95 -55.60 5.92
CA ARG A 164 -7.41 -56.52 6.98
C ARG A 164 -8.70 -57.26 6.59
N SER A 165 -9.62 -56.60 5.89
CA SER A 165 -10.87 -57.20 5.39
C SER A 165 -10.63 -58.25 4.31
N VAL A 166 -9.68 -58.05 3.39
CA VAL A 166 -9.35 -59.04 2.35
C VAL A 166 -8.74 -60.30 2.98
N ILE A 167 -7.86 -60.17 3.96
CA ILE A 167 -7.25 -61.30 4.68
C ILE A 167 -8.30 -62.13 5.44
N GLY A 168 -9.34 -61.50 6.00
CA GLY A 168 -10.42 -62.19 6.69
C GLY A 168 -11.36 -62.98 5.77
N MET A 169 -11.42 -62.64 4.49
CA MET A 169 -12.30 -63.27 3.50
C MET A 169 -11.67 -64.54 2.91
N PHE A 170 -10.35 -64.58 2.72
CA PHE A 170 -9.63 -65.79 2.32
C PHE A 170 -9.65 -66.88 3.40
N ARG A 171 -9.66 -66.53 4.70
CA ARG A 171 -9.77 -67.53 5.79
C ARG A 171 -11.14 -68.21 5.90
N LYS A 172 -12.18 -67.67 5.26
CA LYS A 172 -13.54 -68.24 5.30
C LYS A 172 -13.88 -69.11 4.09
N SER A 173 -12.94 -69.25 3.14
CA SER A 173 -13.10 -70.08 1.94
C SER A 173 -12.38 -71.44 2.04
N ASP A 174 -11.66 -71.69 3.14
CA ASP A 174 -10.92 -72.94 3.40
C ASP A 174 -11.59 -73.83 4.48
N VAL A 175 -12.90 -73.68 4.71
CA VAL A 175 -13.71 -74.61 5.52
C VAL A 175 -14.92 -75.06 4.72
#